data_AF-A0AAE4DER8-F1
#
_entry.id   AF-A0AAE4DER8-F1
#
_cell.length_a   1.000
_cell.length_b   1.000
_cell.length_c   1.000
_cell.angle_alpha   90.00
_cell.angle_beta   90.00
_cell.angle_gamma   90.00
#
_symmetry.space_group_name_H-M   'P 1'
#
loop_
_entity.id
_entity.type
_entity.pdbx_description
1 polymer ?
#
loop_
_entity_poly.entity_id
_entity_poly.type
_entity_poly.pdbx_seq_one_letter_code
_entity_poly.pdbx_strand_id
1 'polypeptide(L)'
;INSSVYRFILEKTPVSGDLVFNTDYRHIDFEVTNCDEINSIEVNAPNLIKNPVSTRDNELVIQQNDSLKYFSINNPKGGLDLFDFNDNRQLDSIYISHVANYYGKKDLGFKFNPELKSVEGFLNKDTVTNVGLTVQYNYELEELCSMKKTFENNSGDLADYLVINQNGPGLNSIQEMMSTSCSTTGLGEESSPIVTVYPNPANDRVFIKGVNNATPYEFYSLTGEVVKTGTLQANGVIDVNQFSSGVYLLKIGEQTEKVIVQ
;
A
#
# COMPACT_ATOMS: atom_id res chain seq x y z
N ILE A 1 16.25 -3.85 -25.42
CA ILE A 1 16.47 -2.49 -25.97
C ILE A 1 15.11 -1.96 -26.41
N ASN A 2 14.33 -1.49 -25.44
CA ASN A 2 13.32 -0.44 -25.63
C ASN A 2 13.25 0.20 -24.25
N SER A 3 14.12 1.19 -24.07
CA SER A 3 14.53 1.81 -22.81
C SER A 3 13.70 3.06 -22.48
N SER A 4 12.50 3.16 -23.05
CA SER A 4 11.63 4.30 -22.80
C SER A 4 10.85 4.06 -21.51
N VAL A 5 11.22 4.83 -20.48
CA VAL A 5 10.39 4.99 -19.29
C VAL A 5 9.12 5.72 -19.69
N TYR A 6 7.96 5.17 -19.35
CA TYR A 6 6.70 5.88 -19.54
C TYR A 6 6.50 6.85 -18.37
N ARG A 7 6.39 8.13 -18.67
CA ARG A 7 6.23 9.17 -17.66
C ARG A 7 4.79 9.65 -17.62
N PHE A 8 4.15 9.49 -16.47
CA PHE A 8 2.85 10.03 -16.14
C PHE A 8 3.04 11.10 -15.06
N ILE A 9 2.70 12.35 -15.38
CA ILE A 9 2.79 13.47 -14.44
C ILE A 9 1.45 14.19 -14.43
N LEU A 10 0.86 14.29 -13.24
CA LEU A 10 -0.21 15.23 -12.95
C LEU A 10 0.29 16.23 -11.91
N GLU A 11 0.32 17.50 -12.27
CA GLU A 11 0.69 18.59 -11.36
C GLU A 11 -0.38 19.67 -11.41
N LYS A 12 -0.93 20.07 -10.25
CA LYS A 12 -1.91 21.17 -10.13
C LYS A 12 -3.07 21.05 -11.12
N THR A 13 -3.45 19.82 -11.46
CA THR A 13 -4.43 19.55 -12.50
C THR A 13 -5.79 19.38 -11.84
N PRO A 14 -6.85 20.07 -12.31
CA PRO A 14 -8.18 19.99 -11.71
C PRO A 14 -8.88 18.68 -12.11
N VAL A 15 -8.42 17.57 -11.54
CA VAL A 15 -8.99 16.23 -11.72
C VAL A 15 -9.64 15.83 -10.40
N SER A 16 -10.93 15.50 -10.44
CA SER A 16 -11.70 15.10 -9.28
C SER A 16 -12.05 13.62 -9.29
N GLY A 17 -12.12 13.00 -8.11
CA GLY A 17 -12.60 11.62 -7.94
C GLY A 17 -11.47 10.59 -7.89
N ASP A 18 -11.73 9.40 -8.42
CA ASP A 18 -10.79 8.28 -8.34
C ASP A 18 -9.90 8.22 -9.58
N LEU A 19 -8.58 8.14 -9.39
CA LEU A 19 -7.61 8.00 -10.47
C LEU A 19 -7.19 6.54 -10.62
N VAL A 20 -7.60 5.91 -11.72
CA VAL A 20 -7.17 4.54 -12.07
C VAL A 20 -6.21 4.59 -13.25
N PHE A 21 -4.98 4.12 -13.04
CA PHE A 21 -3.93 4.06 -14.05
C PHE A 21 -3.54 2.61 -14.37
N ASN A 22 -3.90 2.15 -15.58
CA ASN A 22 -3.54 0.82 -16.08
C ASN A 22 -2.40 0.92 -17.08
N THR A 23 -1.37 0.09 -16.92
CA THR A 23 -0.20 0.12 -17.78
C THR A 23 0.41 -1.26 -18.03
N ASP A 24 0.83 -1.48 -19.28
CA ASP A 24 1.64 -2.63 -19.68
C ASP A 24 3.14 -2.30 -19.79
N TYR A 25 3.53 -1.06 -19.48
CA TYR A 25 4.92 -0.63 -19.56
C TYR A 25 5.80 -1.36 -18.53
N ARG A 26 7.04 -1.59 -18.93
CA ARG A 26 8.07 -2.24 -18.11
C ARG A 26 8.79 -1.28 -17.17
N HIS A 27 8.78 0.00 -17.52
CA HIS A 27 9.38 1.08 -16.74
C HIS A 27 8.43 2.27 -16.69
N ILE A 28 8.12 2.80 -15.51
CA ILE A 28 7.21 3.95 -15.34
C ILE A 28 7.81 5.00 -14.41
N ASP A 29 7.60 6.28 -14.68
CA ASP A 29 7.69 7.33 -13.65
C ASP A 29 6.26 7.83 -13.46
N PHE A 30 5.75 7.75 -12.24
CA PHE A 30 4.37 8.11 -11.95
C PHE A 30 4.36 9.15 -10.82
N GLU A 31 3.94 10.36 -11.17
CA GLU A 31 3.94 11.52 -10.30
C GLU A 31 2.55 12.16 -10.26
N VAL A 32 2.04 12.37 -9.05
CA VAL A 32 0.78 13.09 -8.80
C VAL A 32 1.01 14.08 -7.67
N THR A 33 0.96 15.37 -8.01
CA THR A 33 1.33 16.45 -7.09
C THR A 33 0.33 17.60 -7.12
N ASN A 34 -0.05 18.13 -5.94
CA ASN A 34 -1.01 19.24 -5.82
C ASN A 34 -2.34 19.00 -6.55
N CYS A 35 -2.85 17.77 -6.53
CA CYS A 35 -4.13 17.40 -7.14
C CYS A 35 -5.19 17.16 -6.05
N ASP A 36 -5.64 18.25 -5.41
CA ASP A 36 -6.46 18.24 -4.19
C ASP A 36 -7.92 17.80 -4.36
N GLU A 37 -8.32 17.32 -5.53
CA GLU A 37 -9.67 16.78 -5.76
C GLU A 37 -9.66 15.26 -6.02
N ILE A 38 -8.48 14.63 -6.02
CA ILE A 38 -8.34 13.17 -6.18
C ILE A 38 -8.57 12.49 -4.82
N ASN A 39 -9.50 11.54 -4.77
CA ASN A 39 -9.86 10.79 -3.55
C ASN A 39 -9.02 9.51 -3.39
N SER A 40 -8.73 8.83 -4.50
CA SER A 40 -7.92 7.61 -4.52
C SER A 40 -7.05 7.53 -5.77
N ILE A 41 -5.93 6.83 -5.66
CA ILE A 41 -5.05 6.50 -6.78
C ILE A 41 -4.82 5.00 -6.81
N GLU A 42 -5.11 4.37 -7.94
CA GLU A 42 -4.91 2.94 -8.17
C GLU A 42 -4.03 2.72 -9.40
N VAL A 43 -2.85 2.18 -9.19
CA VAL A 43 -1.88 1.87 -10.25
C VAL A 43 -1.83 0.37 -10.50
N ASN A 44 -2.20 -0.06 -11.69
CA ASN A 44 -2.07 -1.46 -12.10
C ASN A 44 -0.97 -1.59 -13.17
N ALA A 45 0.17 -2.13 -12.75
CA ALA A 45 1.40 -2.20 -13.52
C ALA A 45 2.06 -3.59 -13.43
N PRO A 46 1.42 -4.66 -13.95
CA PRO A 46 1.85 -6.05 -13.77
C PRO A 46 3.16 -6.43 -14.48
N ASN A 47 3.62 -5.57 -15.39
CA ASN A 47 4.81 -5.80 -16.20
C ASN A 47 6.04 -5.00 -15.76
N LEU A 48 5.94 -4.23 -14.67
CA LEU A 48 7.08 -3.51 -14.10
C LEU A 48 8.21 -4.47 -13.78
N ILE A 49 9.42 -4.04 -14.12
CA ILE A 49 10.65 -4.74 -13.82
C ILE A 49 11.73 -3.72 -13.45
N LYS A 50 12.68 -4.15 -12.63
CA LYS A 50 13.85 -3.35 -12.28
C LYS A 50 14.62 -2.99 -13.55
N ASN A 51 14.98 -1.72 -13.73
CA ASN A 51 16.00 -1.35 -14.70
C ASN A 51 17.39 -1.63 -14.09
N PRO A 52 18.22 -2.52 -14.69
CA PRO A 52 19.54 -2.82 -14.17
C PRO A 52 20.58 -1.72 -14.47
N VAL A 53 20.27 -0.76 -15.34
CA VAL A 53 21.20 0.27 -15.83
C VAL A 53 20.85 1.66 -15.31
N SER A 54 19.57 1.95 -15.06
CA SER A 54 19.12 3.25 -14.53
C SER A 54 18.83 3.16 -13.04
N THR A 55 19.11 4.25 -12.33
CA THR A 55 18.71 4.43 -10.93
C THR A 55 17.54 5.41 -10.76
N ARG A 56 16.94 5.89 -11.84
CA ARG A 56 15.88 6.93 -11.83
C ARG A 56 14.68 6.55 -12.71
N ASP A 57 14.38 5.27 -12.78
CA ASP A 57 13.21 4.77 -13.49
C ASP A 57 12.36 4.03 -12.47
N ASN A 58 11.05 3.92 -12.64
CA ASN A 58 10.18 3.26 -11.65
C ASN A 58 10.03 4.08 -10.36
N GLU A 59 9.94 5.41 -10.53
CA GLU A 59 9.68 6.36 -9.45
C GLU A 59 8.18 6.53 -9.21
N LEU A 60 7.77 6.52 -7.95
CA LEU A 60 6.43 6.83 -7.50
C LEU A 60 6.49 8.05 -6.57
N VAL A 61 5.93 9.17 -7.03
CA VAL A 61 5.95 10.44 -6.30
C VAL A 61 4.52 10.92 -6.11
N ILE A 62 4.05 10.89 -4.87
CA ILE A 62 2.67 11.26 -4.51
C ILE A 62 2.76 12.32 -3.42
N GLN A 63 2.56 13.58 -3.81
CA GLN A 63 2.85 14.70 -2.90
C GLN A 63 1.76 15.75 -2.87
N GLN A 64 1.50 16.33 -1.69
CA GLN A 64 0.65 17.51 -1.55
C GLN A 64 -0.75 17.31 -2.15
N ASN A 65 -1.33 16.11 -2.03
CA ASN A 65 -2.70 15.85 -2.48
C ASN A 65 -3.61 15.82 -1.24
N ASP A 66 -4.19 16.96 -0.88
CA ASP A 66 -4.86 17.15 0.42
C ASP A 66 -6.17 16.36 0.57
N SER A 67 -6.80 15.91 -0.53
CA SER A 67 -8.01 15.05 -0.50
C SER A 67 -7.73 13.56 -0.75
N LEU A 68 -6.48 13.20 -1.04
CA LEU A 68 -6.12 11.81 -1.31
C LEU A 68 -6.26 11.01 -0.03
N LYS A 69 -7.15 10.01 -0.03
CA LYS A 69 -7.36 9.10 1.10
C LYS A 69 -6.62 7.79 0.95
N TYR A 70 -6.44 7.34 -0.30
CA TYR A 70 -6.02 5.99 -0.58
C TYR A 70 -5.06 5.89 -1.78
N PHE A 71 -3.98 5.13 -1.64
CA PHE A 71 -3.09 4.77 -2.74
C PHE A 71 -2.87 3.25 -2.86
N SER A 72 -2.92 2.73 -4.08
CA SER A 72 -2.58 1.34 -4.39
C SER A 72 -1.63 1.24 -5.58
N ILE A 73 -0.71 0.28 -5.51
CA ILE A 73 -0.05 -0.25 -6.69
C ILE A 73 0.01 -1.78 -6.74
N ASN A 74 -0.42 -2.33 -7.86
CA ASN A 74 -0.26 -3.72 -8.25
C ASN A 74 0.87 -3.88 -9.27
N ASN A 75 1.97 -4.50 -8.84
CA ASN A 75 3.23 -4.68 -9.53
C ASN A 75 3.91 -5.99 -9.06
N PRO A 76 3.30 -7.18 -9.24
CA PRO A 76 3.76 -8.45 -8.68
C PRO A 76 5.20 -8.86 -9.01
N LYS A 77 5.81 -8.30 -10.06
CA LYS A 77 7.21 -8.53 -10.45
C LYS A 77 8.21 -7.59 -9.74
N GLY A 78 7.71 -6.57 -9.04
CA GLY A 78 8.48 -5.56 -8.32
C GLY A 78 9.28 -4.63 -9.23
N GLY A 79 10.45 -4.18 -8.75
CA GLY A 79 11.34 -3.32 -9.53
C GLY A 79 11.05 -1.83 -9.47
N LEU A 80 10.28 -1.39 -8.46
CA LEU A 80 10.15 0.02 -8.10
C LEU A 80 11.44 0.52 -7.46
N ASP A 81 11.82 1.75 -7.79
CA ASP A 81 13.11 2.31 -7.43
C ASP A 81 13.02 3.35 -6.31
N LEU A 82 11.99 4.18 -6.32
CA LEU A 82 11.78 5.25 -5.36
C LEU A 82 10.29 5.36 -5.06
N PHE A 83 9.98 5.64 -3.80
CA PHE A 83 8.64 5.90 -3.32
C PHE A 83 8.71 7.14 -2.44
N ASP A 84 7.92 8.14 -2.79
CA ASP A 84 7.94 9.41 -2.07
C ASP A 84 6.52 9.89 -1.84
N PHE A 85 6.01 9.60 -0.64
CA PHE A 85 4.67 9.95 -0.18
C PHE A 85 4.78 11.07 0.86
N ASN A 86 4.70 12.31 0.39
CA ASN A 86 4.91 13.47 1.25
C ASN A 86 3.71 14.41 1.27
N ASP A 87 3.38 14.93 2.44
CA ASP A 87 2.41 16.01 2.59
C ASP A 87 0.99 15.70 2.07
N ASN A 88 0.55 14.43 2.10
CA ASN A 88 -0.83 14.07 1.75
C ASN A 88 -1.68 14.01 3.02
N ARG A 89 -2.37 15.10 3.35
CA ARG A 89 -2.96 15.29 4.69
C ARG A 89 -4.09 14.32 5.05
N GLN A 90 -4.85 13.85 4.07
CA GLN A 90 -5.96 12.91 4.28
C GLN A 90 -5.62 11.46 3.96
N LEU A 91 -4.36 11.17 3.57
CA LEU A 91 -3.96 9.84 3.13
C LEU A 91 -3.99 8.91 4.34
N ASP A 92 -4.91 7.94 4.33
CA ASP A 92 -5.15 7.01 5.43
C ASP A 92 -4.46 5.66 5.22
N SER A 93 -4.32 5.20 3.97
CA SER A 93 -3.81 3.86 3.67
C SER A 93 -3.03 3.81 2.36
N ILE A 94 -1.91 3.08 2.40
CA ILE A 94 -1.06 2.81 1.24
C ILE A 94 -0.95 1.30 1.08
N TYR A 95 -1.13 0.81 -0.15
CA TYR A 95 -0.93 -0.59 -0.49
C TYR A 95 0.07 -0.77 -1.64
N ILE A 96 1.13 -1.55 -1.44
CA ILE A 96 2.15 -1.81 -2.47
C ILE A 96 2.37 -3.32 -2.65
N SER A 97 1.87 -3.91 -3.74
CA SER A 97 1.76 -5.37 -3.88
C SER A 97 3.04 -6.19 -3.71
N HIS A 98 4.16 -5.67 -4.16
CA HIS A 98 5.46 -6.35 -4.17
C HIS A 98 6.53 -5.30 -4.38
N VAL A 99 7.61 -5.38 -3.61
CA VAL A 99 8.78 -4.54 -3.86
C VAL A 99 9.97 -5.47 -4.07
N ALA A 100 10.07 -6.03 -5.27
CA ALA A 100 11.22 -6.84 -5.61
C ALA A 100 12.48 -5.97 -5.62
N ASN A 101 13.50 -6.45 -4.91
CA ASN A 101 14.91 -6.20 -5.18
C ASN A 101 15.33 -4.72 -5.21
N TYR A 102 15.27 -4.08 -4.06
CA TYR A 102 16.06 -2.88 -3.82
C TYR A 102 17.55 -3.22 -3.86
N TYR A 103 18.26 -2.60 -4.79
CA TYR A 103 19.71 -2.60 -4.84
C TYR A 103 20.19 -1.15 -4.84
N GLY A 104 20.83 -0.72 -3.74
CA GLY A 104 21.45 0.60 -3.58
C GLY A 104 20.67 1.57 -2.68
N LYS A 105 21.34 2.67 -2.28
CA LYS A 105 20.84 3.75 -1.42
C LYS A 105 19.67 4.49 -2.08
N LYS A 106 18.47 3.94 -1.96
CA LYS A 106 17.25 4.55 -2.50
C LYS A 106 16.23 4.73 -1.41
N ASP A 107 15.51 5.83 -1.51
CA ASP A 107 14.65 6.34 -0.46
C ASP A 107 13.21 5.82 -0.63
N LEU A 108 12.73 5.20 0.44
CA LEU A 108 11.31 4.94 0.70
C LEU A 108 10.87 6.00 1.71
N GLY A 109 10.05 6.95 1.28
CA GLY A 109 9.63 8.11 2.05
C GLY A 109 8.13 8.09 2.33
N PHE A 110 7.78 8.17 3.62
CA PHE A 110 6.44 8.47 4.11
C PHE A 110 6.56 9.64 5.10
N LYS A 111 6.36 10.87 4.62
CA LYS A 111 6.55 12.06 5.42
C LYS A 111 5.30 12.92 5.48
N PHE A 112 4.89 13.32 6.68
CA PHE A 112 3.79 14.27 6.88
C PHE A 112 2.48 13.79 6.21
N ASN A 113 2.10 12.54 6.47
CA ASN A 113 0.77 12.02 6.18
C ASN A 113 0.07 11.78 7.53
N PRO A 114 -0.45 12.83 8.19
CA PRO A 114 -0.89 12.76 9.58
C PRO A 114 -1.98 11.72 9.84
N GLU A 115 -2.88 11.49 8.87
CA GLU A 115 -3.98 10.52 8.96
C GLU A 115 -3.59 9.09 8.53
N LEU A 116 -2.33 8.86 8.11
CA LEU A 116 -1.87 7.57 7.61
C LEU A 116 -1.86 6.54 8.75
N LYS A 117 -2.68 5.49 8.59
CA LYS A 117 -2.87 4.41 9.56
C LYS A 117 -2.18 3.13 9.16
N SER A 118 -2.08 2.86 7.85
CA SER A 118 -1.46 1.63 7.38
C SER A 118 -0.63 1.80 6.11
N VAL A 119 0.51 1.11 6.11
CA VAL A 119 1.34 0.89 4.93
C VAL A 119 1.45 -0.62 4.76
N GLU A 120 0.61 -1.13 3.87
CA GLU A 120 0.45 -2.56 3.62
C GLU A 120 1.02 -2.96 2.26
N GLY A 121 1.08 -4.26 2.02
CA GLY A 121 1.87 -4.79 0.93
C GLY A 121 3.35 -4.84 1.32
N PHE A 122 4.32 -4.80 0.40
CA PHE A 122 5.73 -5.11 0.70
C PHE A 122 6.00 -6.60 0.98
N LEU A 123 5.27 -7.50 0.32
CA LEU A 123 5.64 -8.91 0.27
C LEU A 123 7.03 -9.04 -0.34
N ASN A 124 8.06 -9.28 0.47
CA ASN A 124 9.40 -9.54 -0.03
C ASN A 124 9.80 -10.99 0.26
N LYS A 125 10.29 -11.67 -0.78
CA LYS A 125 10.85 -13.03 -0.66
C LYS A 125 12.37 -12.99 -0.45
N ASP A 126 13.02 -11.88 -0.79
CA ASP A 126 14.48 -11.73 -0.79
C ASP A 126 14.94 -10.70 0.26
N THR A 127 16.12 -10.93 0.84
CA THR A 127 16.77 -9.99 1.75
C THR A 127 17.12 -8.71 1.00
N VAL A 128 16.53 -7.59 1.43
CA VAL A 128 16.93 -6.25 0.98
C VAL A 128 18.20 -5.84 1.69
N THR A 129 19.16 -5.32 0.94
CA THR A 129 20.37 -4.71 1.49
C THR A 129 20.40 -3.24 1.06
N ASN A 130 20.69 -2.33 2.01
CA ASN A 130 20.94 -0.90 1.76
C ASN A 130 19.74 -0.02 1.33
N VAL A 131 18.55 -0.22 1.88
CA VAL A 131 17.41 0.71 1.65
C VAL A 131 17.41 1.85 2.65
N GLY A 132 17.21 3.07 2.14
CA GLY A 132 16.86 4.24 2.95
C GLY A 132 15.37 4.26 3.20
N LEU A 133 14.98 4.40 4.47
CA LEU A 133 13.58 4.52 4.87
C LEU A 133 13.44 5.77 5.73
N THR A 134 12.59 6.68 5.30
CA THR A 134 12.18 7.84 6.08
C THR A 134 10.70 7.74 6.38
N VAL A 135 10.35 7.62 7.66
CA VAL A 135 8.97 7.58 8.15
C VAL A 135 8.86 8.63 9.25
N GLN A 136 8.28 9.78 8.92
CA GLN A 136 8.18 10.89 9.86
C GLN A 136 6.85 11.63 9.77
N TYR A 137 6.37 12.14 10.90
CA TYR A 137 5.17 12.97 10.96
C TYR A 137 3.88 12.25 10.49
N ASN A 138 3.78 10.93 10.71
CA ASN A 138 2.59 10.14 10.42
C ASN A 138 1.94 9.73 11.76
N TYR A 139 1.12 10.63 12.32
CA TYR A 139 0.72 10.55 13.73
C TYR A 139 -0.22 9.39 14.06
N GLU A 140 -0.98 8.91 13.07
CA GLU A 140 -1.86 7.74 13.21
C GLU A 140 -1.17 6.41 12.83
N LEU A 141 0.09 6.44 12.38
CA LEU A 141 0.84 5.25 11.95
C LEU A 141 1.60 4.64 13.13
N GLU A 142 1.07 3.54 13.66
CA GLU A 142 1.60 2.86 14.86
C GLU A 142 2.52 1.67 14.55
N GLU A 143 2.50 1.16 13.31
CA GLU A 143 3.21 -0.07 12.94
C GLU A 143 3.58 -0.12 11.44
N LEU A 144 4.58 -0.94 11.10
CA LEU A 144 5.06 -1.20 9.72
C LEU A 144 5.33 -2.70 9.51
N CYS A 145 4.38 -3.54 9.92
CA CYS A 145 4.54 -4.98 10.02
C CYS A 145 4.86 -5.66 8.69
N SER A 146 4.24 -5.20 7.61
CA SER A 146 4.52 -5.74 6.28
C SER A 146 5.95 -5.44 5.81
N MET A 147 6.58 -4.40 6.38
CA MET A 147 7.96 -4.03 6.11
C MET A 147 8.95 -4.59 7.12
N LYS A 148 8.52 -4.97 8.33
CA LYS A 148 9.39 -5.45 9.43
C LYS A 148 10.36 -6.55 9.00
N LYS A 149 9.86 -7.58 8.29
CA LYS A 149 10.68 -8.70 7.76
C LYS A 149 11.81 -8.23 6.83
N THR A 150 11.62 -7.11 6.14
CA THR A 150 12.63 -6.50 5.27
C THR A 150 13.84 -6.00 6.07
N PHE A 151 13.63 -5.58 7.32
CA PHE A 151 14.65 -4.97 8.17
C PHE A 151 15.23 -5.91 9.24
N GLU A 152 14.61 -7.07 9.50
CA GLU A 152 15.04 -8.08 10.49
C GLU A 152 16.48 -8.62 10.27
N ASN A 153 16.96 -8.69 9.03
CA ASN A 153 18.26 -9.31 8.69
C ASN A 153 19.43 -8.32 8.53
N ASN A 154 19.22 -7.04 8.83
CA ASN A 154 20.20 -5.99 8.54
C ASN A 154 20.81 -5.41 9.82
N SER A 155 21.79 -6.11 10.39
CA SER A 155 22.37 -5.81 11.71
C SER A 155 23.69 -5.00 11.69
N GLY A 156 24.12 -4.46 10.54
CA GLY A 156 25.46 -3.84 10.42
C GLY A 156 25.51 -2.37 9.96
N ASP A 157 24.75 -1.98 8.94
CA ASP A 157 25.03 -0.74 8.16
C ASP A 157 23.79 0.15 7.90
N LEU A 158 22.60 -0.22 8.42
CA LEU A 158 21.35 0.49 8.12
C LEU A 158 21.04 1.69 9.02
N ALA A 159 21.71 1.82 10.18
CA ALA A 159 21.37 2.85 11.16
C ALA A 159 21.47 4.28 10.61
N ASP A 160 22.33 4.51 9.60
CA ASP A 160 22.49 5.82 8.96
C ASP A 160 21.41 6.13 7.91
N TYR A 161 20.63 5.14 7.46
CA TYR A 161 19.66 5.27 6.36
C TYR A 161 18.20 5.16 6.82
N LEU A 162 17.97 4.89 8.11
CA LEU A 162 16.64 4.75 8.68
C LEU A 162 16.33 5.96 9.55
N VAL A 163 15.35 6.76 9.13
CA VAL A 163 14.84 7.90 9.87
C VAL A 163 13.39 7.63 10.25
N ILE A 164 13.16 7.14 11.47
CA ILE A 164 11.83 6.83 12.01
C ILE A 164 11.63 7.68 13.26
N ASN A 165 10.73 8.66 13.22
CA ASN A 165 10.40 9.51 14.37
C ASN A 165 9.14 10.35 14.12
N GLN A 166 8.51 10.84 15.18
CA GLN A 166 7.30 11.66 15.13
C GLN A 166 6.11 10.96 14.44
N ASN A 167 5.98 9.65 14.66
CA ASN A 167 4.82 8.87 14.22
C ASN A 167 3.97 8.45 15.42
N GLY A 168 2.95 7.64 15.17
CA GLY A 168 2.10 7.06 16.22
C GLY A 168 2.87 6.25 17.27
N PRO A 169 2.25 5.96 18.42
CA PRO A 169 2.87 5.17 19.49
C PRO A 169 3.43 3.83 18.96
N GLY A 170 4.67 3.49 19.32
CA GLY A 170 5.29 2.22 18.90
C GLY A 170 6.02 2.26 17.54
N LEU A 171 6.10 3.42 16.88
CA LEU A 171 6.82 3.60 15.61
C LEU A 171 7.72 4.86 15.60
N ASN A 172 8.47 5.11 16.67
CA ASN A 172 9.36 6.28 16.77
C ASN A 172 10.86 5.94 16.83
N SER A 173 11.21 4.68 16.61
CA SER A 173 12.61 4.24 16.43
C SER A 173 12.63 2.88 15.74
N ILE A 174 13.82 2.45 15.30
CA ILE A 174 14.03 1.09 14.79
C ILE A 174 13.69 0.06 15.88
N GLN A 175 14.08 0.32 17.12
CA GLN A 175 13.85 -0.58 18.26
C GLN A 175 12.35 -0.73 18.54
N GLU A 176 11.59 0.35 18.49
CA GLU A 176 10.13 0.32 18.60
C GLU A 176 9.51 -0.45 17.44
N MET A 177 9.82 -0.10 16.18
CA MET A 177 9.34 -0.81 14.99
C MET A 177 9.59 -2.33 15.09
N MET A 178 10.75 -2.74 15.60
CA MET A 178 11.14 -4.14 15.75
C MET A 178 10.48 -4.85 16.94
N SER A 179 10.15 -4.12 18.00
CA SER A 179 9.51 -4.66 19.21
C SER A 179 7.99 -4.66 19.14
N THR A 180 7.39 -3.81 18.29
CA THR A 180 5.95 -3.77 18.06
C THR A 180 5.45 -5.13 17.56
N SER A 181 4.42 -5.64 18.25
CA SER A 181 3.77 -6.89 17.93
C SER A 181 2.77 -6.65 16.82
N CYS A 182 3.04 -7.22 15.65
CA CYS A 182 2.12 -7.19 14.54
C CYS A 182 0.84 -7.93 14.90
N SER A 183 -0.29 -7.22 14.92
CA SER A 183 -1.60 -7.87 15.07
C SER A 183 -1.91 -8.61 13.78
N THR A 184 -1.40 -9.84 13.63
CA THR A 184 -1.79 -10.70 12.52
C THR A 184 -3.18 -11.24 12.81
N THR A 185 -4.23 -10.49 12.47
CA THR A 185 -5.51 -11.11 12.16
C THR A 185 -5.33 -11.88 10.86
N GLY A 186 -4.97 -13.16 10.99
CA GLY A 186 -4.68 -14.07 9.89
C GLY A 186 -3.57 -15.04 10.28
N LEU A 187 -3.96 -16.24 10.72
CA LEU A 187 -3.05 -17.35 11.00
C LEU A 187 -2.15 -17.60 9.79
N GLY A 188 -0.84 -17.69 10.05
CA GLY A 188 0.11 -18.09 9.03
C GLY A 188 -0.13 -19.52 8.57
N GLU A 189 -0.43 -19.69 7.29
CA GLU A 189 -0.01 -20.86 6.51
C GLU A 189 0.45 -20.37 5.13
N GLU A 190 1.72 -20.60 4.82
CA GLU A 190 2.23 -20.41 3.46
C GLU A 190 1.52 -21.38 2.51
N SER A 191 0.88 -20.85 1.47
CA SER A 191 0.76 -21.39 0.09
C SER A 191 -0.55 -21.09 -0.64
N SER A 192 -1.49 -20.35 -0.05
CA SER A 192 -2.60 -19.73 -0.81
C SER A 192 -2.35 -18.23 -1.02
N PRO A 193 -2.83 -17.62 -2.12
CA PRO A 193 -2.79 -16.16 -2.24
C PRO A 193 -3.54 -15.58 -1.05
N ILE A 194 -2.81 -14.89 -0.16
CA ILE A 194 -3.38 -14.22 1.01
C ILE A 194 -4.33 -13.15 0.46
N VAL A 195 -5.63 -13.31 0.72
CA VAL A 195 -6.61 -12.27 0.41
C VAL A 195 -6.37 -11.13 1.38
N THR A 196 -6.12 -9.93 0.86
CA THR A 196 -5.89 -8.73 1.67
C THR A 196 -7.03 -7.77 1.43
N VAL A 197 -7.58 -7.19 2.50
CA VAL A 197 -8.71 -6.26 2.45
C VAL A 197 -8.28 -4.93 3.03
N TYR A 198 -8.33 -3.87 2.23
CA TYR A 198 -7.89 -2.54 2.62
C TYR A 198 -8.77 -1.46 1.95
N PRO A 199 -8.85 -0.23 2.46
CA PRO A 199 -8.43 0.14 3.81
C PRO A 199 -9.29 -0.60 4.86
N ASN A 200 -8.72 -0.79 6.05
CA ASN A 200 -9.44 -1.32 7.20
C ASN A 200 -8.94 -0.56 8.45
N PRO A 201 -9.73 0.36 9.03
CA PRO A 201 -11.15 0.63 8.74
C PRO A 201 -11.45 1.24 7.37
N ALA A 202 -12.62 0.92 6.82
CA ALA A 202 -13.11 1.36 5.52
C ALA A 202 -14.20 2.42 5.67
N ASN A 203 -14.22 3.42 4.79
CA ASN A 203 -15.29 4.42 4.73
C ASN A 203 -16.28 4.07 3.59
N ASP A 204 -15.86 4.29 2.35
CA ASP A 204 -16.74 4.15 1.20
C ASP A 204 -16.60 2.81 0.48
N ARG A 205 -15.39 2.24 0.51
CA ARG A 205 -14.98 1.09 -0.30
C ARG A 205 -13.97 0.23 0.44
N VAL A 206 -14.01 -1.07 0.17
CA VAL A 206 -12.90 -1.98 0.42
C VAL A 206 -12.37 -2.52 -0.89
N PHE A 207 -11.07 -2.59 -1.00
CA PHE A 207 -10.29 -3.15 -2.08
C PHE A 207 -9.74 -4.49 -1.65
N ILE A 208 -9.88 -5.47 -2.54
CA ILE A 208 -9.54 -6.84 -2.28
C ILE A 208 -8.40 -7.22 -3.21
N LYS A 209 -7.29 -7.64 -2.61
CA LYS A 209 -6.17 -8.25 -3.34
C LYS A 209 -6.05 -9.73 -3.00
N GLY A 210 -5.34 -10.49 -3.84
CA GLY A 210 -5.19 -11.95 -3.72
C GLY A 210 -6.24 -12.74 -4.53
N VAL A 211 -7.21 -12.05 -5.11
CA VAL A 211 -8.24 -12.64 -5.98
C VAL A 211 -7.79 -12.55 -7.44
N ASN A 212 -7.37 -13.68 -8.02
CA ASN A 212 -6.91 -13.77 -9.41
C ASN A 212 -8.00 -14.19 -10.40
N ASN A 213 -9.07 -14.82 -9.91
CA ASN A 213 -10.18 -15.32 -10.70
C ASN A 213 -11.49 -14.76 -10.15
N ALA A 214 -12.55 -14.79 -10.97
CA ALA A 214 -13.90 -14.45 -10.51
C ALA A 214 -14.27 -15.28 -9.26
N THR A 215 -14.36 -14.63 -8.10
CA THR A 215 -14.52 -15.31 -6.81
C THR A 215 -15.75 -14.74 -6.08
N PRO A 216 -16.69 -15.59 -5.64
CA PRO A 216 -17.85 -15.12 -4.89
C PRO A 216 -17.42 -14.55 -3.53
N TYR A 217 -18.11 -13.51 -3.10
CA TYR A 217 -17.93 -12.94 -1.76
C TYR A 217 -19.25 -12.74 -1.04
N GLU A 218 -19.18 -12.76 0.29
CA GLU A 218 -20.29 -12.57 1.21
C GLU A 218 -19.84 -11.68 2.37
N PHE A 219 -20.55 -10.59 2.63
CA PHE A 219 -20.37 -9.75 3.81
C PHE A 219 -21.43 -10.12 4.86
N TYR A 220 -20.98 -10.38 6.08
CA TYR A 220 -21.82 -10.68 7.23
C TYR A 220 -21.71 -9.59 8.29
N SER A 221 -22.84 -9.24 8.91
CA SER A 221 -22.83 -8.51 10.19
C SER A 221 -22.37 -9.43 11.34
N LEU A 222 -22.05 -8.87 12.50
CA LEU A 222 -21.72 -9.66 13.71
C LEU A 222 -22.87 -10.56 14.20
N THR A 223 -24.12 -10.30 13.78
CA THR A 223 -25.26 -11.17 14.09
C THR A 223 -25.40 -12.33 13.11
N GLY A 224 -24.53 -12.42 12.10
CA GLY A 224 -24.52 -13.47 11.08
C GLY A 224 -25.45 -13.19 9.89
N GLU A 225 -26.04 -12.00 9.80
CA GLU A 225 -26.86 -11.60 8.66
C GLU A 225 -25.98 -11.27 7.45
N VAL A 226 -26.33 -11.80 6.29
CA VAL A 226 -25.67 -11.45 5.02
C VAL A 226 -26.14 -10.07 4.57
N VAL A 227 -25.25 -9.08 4.64
CA VAL A 227 -25.57 -7.68 4.30
C VAL A 227 -25.22 -7.32 2.85
N LYS A 228 -24.30 -8.06 2.22
CA LYS A 228 -23.96 -7.91 0.79
C LYS A 228 -23.36 -9.19 0.23
N THR A 229 -23.64 -9.50 -1.03
CA THR A 229 -22.97 -10.59 -1.76
C THR A 229 -22.63 -10.14 -3.17
N GLY A 230 -21.72 -10.85 -3.82
CA GLY A 230 -21.39 -10.61 -5.22
C GLY A 230 -20.28 -11.51 -5.72
N THR A 231 -19.63 -11.10 -6.81
CA THR A 231 -18.48 -11.80 -7.39
C THR A 231 -17.38 -10.79 -7.67
N LEU A 232 -16.25 -10.94 -7.00
CA LEU A 232 -15.06 -10.14 -7.22
C LEU A 232 -14.37 -10.57 -8.52
N GLN A 233 -14.01 -9.59 -9.35
CA GLN A 233 -13.06 -9.78 -10.44
C GLN A 233 -11.62 -9.56 -9.92
N ALA A 234 -10.61 -9.72 -10.78
CA ALA A 234 -9.21 -9.46 -10.40
C ALA A 234 -9.04 -8.01 -9.89
N ASN A 235 -8.38 -7.83 -8.74
CA ASN A 235 -8.23 -6.55 -8.01
C ASN A 235 -9.58 -5.90 -7.60
N GLY A 236 -10.57 -6.72 -7.22
CA GLY A 236 -11.94 -6.26 -7.05
C GLY A 236 -12.14 -5.25 -5.91
N VAL A 237 -13.07 -4.33 -6.14
CA VAL A 237 -13.53 -3.30 -5.20
C VAL A 237 -14.95 -3.65 -4.76
N ILE A 238 -15.26 -3.41 -3.49
CA ILE A 238 -16.61 -3.55 -2.94
C ILE A 238 -17.00 -2.21 -2.30
N ASP A 239 -18.07 -1.59 -2.79
CA ASP A 239 -18.66 -0.42 -2.14
C ASP A 239 -19.28 -0.81 -0.79
N VAL A 240 -18.88 -0.13 0.28
CA VAL A 240 -19.41 -0.27 1.65
C VAL A 240 -20.02 1.03 2.18
N ASN A 241 -20.12 2.08 1.36
CA ASN A 241 -20.72 3.37 1.70
C ASN A 241 -22.16 3.34 2.25
N GLN A 242 -22.89 2.24 2.06
CA GLN A 242 -24.24 2.05 2.59
C GLN A 242 -24.27 1.25 3.90
N PHE A 243 -23.12 0.79 4.38
CA PHE A 243 -23.02 0.01 5.60
C PHE A 243 -23.02 0.98 6.79
N SER A 244 -23.71 0.60 7.86
CA SER A 244 -23.58 1.31 9.13
C SER A 244 -22.18 1.12 9.71
N SER A 245 -21.65 2.12 10.40
CA SER A 245 -20.37 1.99 11.12
C SER A 245 -20.41 0.79 12.07
N GLY A 246 -19.39 -0.07 12.00
CA GLY A 246 -19.38 -1.32 12.76
C GLY A 246 -18.39 -2.35 12.22
N VAL A 247 -18.39 -3.53 12.85
CA VAL A 247 -17.54 -4.66 12.45
C VAL A 247 -18.33 -5.63 11.59
N TYR A 248 -17.71 -6.11 10.53
CA TYR A 248 -18.26 -7.06 9.58
C TYR A 248 -17.25 -8.19 9.31
N LEU A 249 -17.75 -9.32 8.81
CA LEU A 249 -16.95 -10.42 8.30
C LEU A 249 -17.12 -10.49 6.78
N LEU A 250 -16.02 -10.36 6.04
CA LEU A 250 -15.97 -10.52 4.60
C LEU A 250 -15.41 -11.90 4.28
N LYS A 251 -16.25 -12.75 3.72
CA LYS A 251 -15.86 -14.07 3.22
C LYS A 251 -15.64 -14.00 1.72
N ILE A 252 -14.50 -14.49 1.26
CA ILE A 252 -14.10 -14.54 -0.16
C ILE A 252 -13.58 -15.94 -0.46
N GLY A 253 -14.38 -16.73 -1.18
CA GLY A 253 -14.12 -18.16 -1.33
C GLY A 253 -14.06 -18.88 0.03
N GLU A 254 -12.91 -19.47 0.34
CA GLU A 254 -12.65 -20.14 1.64
C GLU A 254 -12.01 -19.22 2.70
N GLN A 255 -11.60 -18.00 2.34
CA GLN A 255 -10.96 -17.06 3.25
C GLN A 255 -12.00 -16.14 3.89
N THR A 256 -11.75 -15.70 5.13
CA THR A 256 -12.64 -14.79 5.87
C THR A 256 -11.80 -13.72 6.56
N GLU A 257 -12.13 -12.46 6.29
CA GLU A 257 -11.45 -11.28 6.79
C GLU A 257 -12.39 -10.41 7.64
N LYS A 258 -11.86 -9.81 8.72
CA LYS A 258 -12.62 -8.88 9.56
C LYS A 258 -12.47 -7.47 8.98
N VAL A 259 -13.59 -6.83 8.65
CA VAL A 259 -13.63 -5.47 8.10
C VAL A 259 -14.33 -4.54 9.09
N ILE A 260 -13.70 -3.42 9.42
CA ILE A 260 -14.29 -2.35 10.23
C ILE A 260 -14.77 -1.29 9.25
N VAL A 261 -16.04 -0.89 9.29
CA VAL A 261 -16.59 0.22 8.49
C VAL A 261 -16.85 1.42 9.41
N GLN A 262 -16.57 2.63 8.92
CA GLN A 262 -16.74 3.90 9.64
C GLN A 262 -17.84 4.77 9.02
#